data_AF-A0A3D3IB54-F1
#
_entry.id   AF-A0A3D3IB54-F1
#
_cell.length_a   1.000
_cell.length_b   1.000
_cell.length_c   1.000
_cell.angle_alpha   90.00
_cell.angle_beta   90.00
_cell.angle_gamma   90.00
#
_symmetry.space_group_name_H-M   'P 1'
#
loop_
_entity.id
_entity.type
_entity.pdbx_description
1 polymer ?
#
loop_
_entity_poly.entity_id
_entity_poly.type
_entity_poly.pdbx_seq_one_letter_code
_entity_poly.pdbx_strand_id
1 'polypeptide(L)'
;MLLLLLSCVNKEDNEKTYRLGAIGAFSEAIDAGVKQLALSATLTKDEMDKFLPDATEVAQKHDVLVYREPDLLVTDLFPEDVAKDKEVLLLY
;
A
#
# COMPACT_ATOMS: atom_id res chain seq x y z
N MET A 1 -23.16 20.12 23.60
CA MET A 1 -22.78 18.70 23.45
C MET A 1 -23.53 18.12 22.27
N LEU A 2 -23.11 18.51 21.07
CA LEU A 2 -23.77 18.20 19.80
C LEU A 2 -22.67 17.95 18.77
N LEU A 3 -21.99 16.80 18.86
CA LEU A 3 -20.98 16.36 17.88
C LEU A 3 -20.53 14.92 18.21
N LEU A 4 -21.45 13.96 18.24
CA LEU A 4 -21.11 12.52 18.37
C LEU A 4 -21.92 11.61 17.44
N LEU A 5 -22.63 12.17 16.46
CA LEU A 5 -23.41 11.41 15.50
C LEU A 5 -22.91 11.75 14.09
N LEU A 6 -21.94 10.99 13.56
CA LEU A 6 -21.69 10.79 12.12
C LEU A 6 -20.45 9.95 11.77
N SER A 7 -19.84 9.17 12.67
CA SER A 7 -18.79 8.23 12.26
C SER A 7 -19.38 6.91 11.74
N CYS A 8 -20.08 6.97 10.60
CA CYS A 8 -20.14 5.81 9.71
C CYS A 8 -18.84 5.81 8.91
N VAL A 9 -17.77 5.28 9.48
CA VAL A 9 -16.53 5.05 8.72
C VAL A 9 -16.82 3.91 7.73
N ASN A 10 -16.80 4.21 6.44
CA ASN A 10 -17.05 3.22 5.41
C ASN A 10 -15.95 2.14 5.44
N LYS A 11 -16.31 0.90 5.09
CA LYS A 11 -15.36 -0.23 5.11
C LYS A 11 -14.15 0.02 4.20
N GLU A 12 -14.36 0.66 3.04
CA GLU A 12 -13.29 1.03 2.11
C GLU A 12 -12.27 2.00 2.73
N ASP A 13 -12.73 2.97 3.53
CA ASP A 13 -11.86 3.93 4.22
C ASP A 13 -10.98 3.26 5.28
N ASN A 14 -11.51 2.22 5.95
CA ASN A 14 -10.75 1.44 6.93
C ASN A 14 -9.62 0.65 6.27
N GLU A 15 -9.89 0.01 5.13
CA GLU A 15 -8.90 -0.80 4.44
C GLU A 15 -7.79 0.05 3.83
N LYS A 16 -8.13 1.20 3.23
CA LYS A 16 -7.14 2.17 2.75
C LYS A 16 -6.24 2.66 3.88
N THR A 17 -6.83 3.08 5.00
CA THR A 17 -6.08 3.55 6.18
C THR A 17 -5.14 2.47 6.72
N TYR A 18 -5.62 1.22 6.82
CA TYR A 18 -4.79 0.10 7.25
C TYR A 18 -3.58 -0.11 6.32
N ARG A 19 -3.80 -0.10 5.00
CA ARG A 19 -2.74 -0.24 4.01
C ARG A 19 -1.72 0.91 4.09
N LEU A 20 -2.16 2.15 4.29
CA LEU A 20 -1.25 3.29 4.51
C LEU A 20 -0.41 3.13 5.78
N GLY A 21 -0.99 2.58 6.85
CA GLY A 21 -0.23 2.23 8.06
C GLY A 21 0.89 1.21 7.77
N ALA A 22 0.61 0.21 6.93
CA ALA A 22 1.62 -0.75 6.51
C ALA A 22 2.74 -0.12 5.66
N ILE A 23 2.40 0.82 4.78
CA ILE A 23 3.41 1.61 4.02
C ILE A 23 4.34 2.36 4.98
N GLY A 24 3.80 3.04 5.98
CA GLY A 24 4.61 3.75 6.98
C GLY A 24 5.54 2.80 7.74
N ALA A 25 4.99 1.69 8.26
CA ALA A 25 5.78 0.71 9.01
C ALA A 25 6.92 0.09 8.19
N PHE A 26 6.67 -0.24 6.92
CA PHE A 26 7.73 -0.75 6.04
C PHE A 26 8.75 0.33 5.67
N SER A 27 8.30 1.56 5.47
CA SER A 27 9.20 2.67 5.17
C SER A 27 10.14 2.97 6.33
N GLU A 28 9.65 2.96 7.56
CA GLU A 28 10.48 3.09 8.78
C GLU A 28 11.54 1.98 8.86
N ALA A 29 11.16 0.73 8.57
CA ALA A 29 12.09 -0.40 8.57
C ALA A 29 13.16 -0.30 7.47
N ILE A 30 12.84 0.31 6.33
CA ILE A 30 13.78 0.52 5.22
C ILE A 30 14.74 1.66 5.54
N ASP A 31 14.23 2.81 5.99
CA ASP A 31 15.02 3.98 6.39
C ASP A 31 16.00 3.65 7.53
N ALA A 32 15.55 2.84 8.50
CA ALA A 32 16.40 2.32 9.57
C ALA A 32 17.49 1.32 9.09
N GLY A 33 17.51 0.96 7.80
CA GLY A 33 18.46 0.02 7.20
C GLY A 33 18.21 -1.45 7.57
N VAL A 34 17.06 -1.77 8.18
CA VAL A 34 16.71 -3.14 8.58
C VAL A 34 16.23 -3.97 7.38
N LYS A 35 15.56 -3.32 6.41
CA LYS A 35 15.17 -3.91 5.13
C LYS A 35 15.66 -3.05 3.98
N GLN A 36 15.88 -3.69 2.83
CA GLN A 36 16.22 -2.97 1.58
C GLN A 36 15.02 -2.79 0.66
N LEU A 37 13.95 -3.56 0.87
CA LEU A 37 12.80 -3.62 -0.01
C LEU A 37 11.57 -4.11 0.76
N ALA A 38 10.41 -3.56 0.41
CA ALA A 38 9.10 -4.09 0.79
C ALA A 38 8.11 -3.99 -0.37
N LEU A 39 7.02 -4.78 -0.29
CA LEU A 39 5.94 -4.81 -1.26
C LEU A 39 4.63 -4.42 -0.56
N SER A 40 3.79 -3.63 -1.22
CA SER A 40 2.43 -3.36 -0.74
C SER A 40 1.51 -4.56 -0.93
N ALA A 41 0.25 -4.42 -0.48
CA ALA A 41 -0.82 -5.31 -0.91
C ALA A 41 -1.00 -5.27 -2.45
N THR A 42 -1.48 -6.38 -3.01
CA THR A 42 -1.88 -6.51 -4.42
C THR A 42 -3.20 -5.79 -4.66
N LEU A 43 -3.21 -4.82 -5.57
CA LEU A 43 -4.38 -4.01 -5.90
C LEU A 43 -4.72 -4.13 -7.37
N THR A 44 -5.99 -3.93 -7.73
CA THR A 44 -6.32 -3.65 -9.14
C THR A 44 -5.69 -2.33 -9.58
N LYS A 45 -5.56 -2.15 -10.89
CA LYS A 45 -5.12 -0.88 -11.47
C LYS A 45 -5.91 0.34 -10.95
N ASP A 46 -7.24 0.25 -10.88
CA ASP A 46 -8.09 1.36 -10.44
C ASP A 46 -7.92 1.68 -8.95
N GLU A 47 -7.74 0.66 -8.11
CA GLU A 47 -7.41 0.85 -6.69
C GLU A 47 -6.01 1.46 -6.54
N MET A 48 -5.03 0.98 -7.33
CA MET A 48 -3.66 1.47 -7.29
C MET A 48 -3.56 2.94 -7.73
N ASP A 49 -4.28 3.32 -8.79
CA ASP A 49 -4.35 4.71 -9.27
C ASP A 49 -4.83 5.67 -8.17
N LYS A 50 -5.74 5.21 -7.28
CA LYS A 50 -6.24 5.97 -6.13
C LYS A 50 -5.34 5.90 -4.90
N PHE A 51 -4.56 4.84 -4.75
CA PHE A 51 -3.74 4.56 -3.57
C PHE A 51 -2.33 5.16 -3.65
N LEU A 52 -1.73 5.13 -4.85
CA LEU A 52 -0.35 5.54 -5.08
C LEU A 52 0.00 6.95 -4.57
N PRO A 53 -0.84 8.00 -4.77
CA PRO A 53 -0.49 9.35 -4.29
C PRO A 53 -0.29 9.39 -2.77
N ASP A 54 -1.23 8.82 -2.01
CA ASP A 54 -1.19 8.82 -0.55
C ASP A 54 -0.06 7.91 -0.02
N ALA A 55 0.15 6.75 -0.65
CA ALA A 55 1.24 5.85 -0.29
C ALA A 55 2.61 6.51 -0.50
N THR A 56 2.77 7.26 -1.60
CA THR A 56 3.99 8.01 -1.90
C THR A 56 4.26 9.08 -0.85
N GLU A 57 3.23 9.84 -0.45
CA GLU A 57 3.36 10.85 0.62
C GLU A 57 3.77 10.23 1.96
N VAL A 58 3.22 9.05 2.29
CA VAL A 58 3.57 8.34 3.53
C VAL A 58 5.03 7.86 3.49
N ALA A 59 5.47 7.24 2.40
CA ALA A 59 6.83 6.74 2.26
C ALA A 59 7.89 7.85 2.30
N GLN A 60 7.60 9.00 1.68
CA GLN A 60 8.49 10.18 1.67
C GLN A 60 8.78 10.76 3.06
N LYS A 61 7.95 10.47 4.07
CA LYS A 61 8.22 10.88 5.47
C LYS A 61 9.41 10.14 6.09
N HIS A 62 9.89 9.08 5.43
CA HIS A 62 11.01 8.25 5.85
C HIS A 62 12.09 8.16 4.76
N ASP A 63 12.21 9.15 3.86
CA ASP A 63 13.19 9.16 2.77
C ASP A 63 13.17 7.89 1.86
N VAL A 64 12.03 7.18 1.83
CA VAL A 64 11.83 5.96 1.03
C VAL A 64 11.14 6.29 -0.30
N LEU A 65 11.66 5.70 -1.38
CA LEU A 65 11.13 5.80 -2.72
C LEU A 65 10.07 4.72 -2.98
N VAL A 66 9.15 5.03 -3.89
CA VAL A 66 8.07 4.14 -4.28
C VAL A 66 8.10 3.91 -5.78
N TYR A 67 8.00 2.64 -6.20
CA TYR A 67 7.84 2.24 -7.59
C TYR A 67 6.60 1.37 -7.76
N ARG A 68 5.82 1.61 -8.80
CA ARG A 68 4.66 0.79 -9.14
C ARG A 68 5.09 -0.33 -10.09
N GLU A 69 4.88 -1.57 -9.66
CA GLU A 69 5.08 -2.77 -10.48
C GLU A 69 3.73 -3.27 -11.00
N PRO A 70 3.45 -3.10 -12.31
CA PRO A 70 2.19 -3.51 -12.91
C PRO A 70 2.17 -4.95 -13.42
N ASP A 71 3.31 -5.64 -13.52
CA ASP A 71 3.41 -6.96 -14.14
C ASP A 71 3.93 -8.01 -13.14
N LEU A 72 2.98 -8.60 -12.39
CA LEU A 72 3.31 -9.60 -11.37
C LEU A 72 3.50 -10.99 -11.99
N LEU A 73 4.56 -11.67 -11.54
CA LEU A 73 4.82 -13.06 -11.91
C LEU A 73 3.75 -13.98 -11.33
N VAL A 74 3.08 -14.73 -12.21
CA VAL A 74 2.23 -15.85 -11.82
C VAL A 74 3.13 -17.03 -11.48
N THR A 75 3.00 -17.54 -10.26
CA THR A 75 3.79 -18.66 -9.75
C THR A 75 2.91 -19.61 -8.96
N ASP A 76 3.44 -20.78 -8.59
CA ASP A 76 2.70 -21.72 -7.72
C ASP A 76 2.40 -21.11 -6.33
N LEU A 77 3.24 -20.18 -5.84
CA LEU A 77 3.04 -19.49 -4.58
C LEU A 77 2.11 -18.27 -4.70
N PHE A 78 2.12 -17.62 -5.86
CA PHE A 78 1.28 -16.47 -6.21
C PHE A 78 0.47 -16.79 -7.47
N PRO A 79 -0.64 -17.54 -7.31
CA PRO A 79 -1.48 -17.97 -8.44
C PRO A 79 -2.20 -16.79 -9.14
N GLU A 80 -2.81 -17.08 -10.29
CA GLU A 80 -3.44 -16.06 -11.16
C GLU A 80 -4.46 -15.17 -10.43
N ASP A 81 -5.23 -15.70 -9.49
CA ASP A 81 -6.22 -14.93 -8.73
C ASP A 81 -5.63 -13.85 -7.81
N VAL A 82 -4.34 -13.98 -7.47
CA VAL A 82 -3.60 -13.02 -6.64
C VAL A 82 -2.70 -12.12 -7.48
N ALA A 83 -2.11 -12.64 -8.57
CA ALA A 83 -1.10 -11.92 -9.35
C ALA A 83 -1.64 -11.27 -10.64
N LYS A 84 -2.57 -11.92 -11.34
CA LYS A 84 -2.99 -11.48 -12.68
C LYS A 84 -3.83 -10.21 -12.60
N ASP A 85 -3.52 -9.25 -13.46
CA ASP A 85 -4.19 -7.94 -13.52
C ASP A 85 -4.16 -7.19 -12.17
N LYS A 86 -3.19 -7.53 -11.32
CA LYS A 86 -2.90 -6.88 -10.04
C LYS A 86 -1.54 -6.21 -10.11
N GLU A 87 -1.39 -5.21 -9.26
CA GLU A 87 -0.21 -4.39 -9.17
C GLU A 87 0.21 -4.26 -7.70
N VAL A 88 1.50 -4.00 -7.47
CA VAL A 88 2.05 -3.71 -6.13
C VAL A 88 2.94 -2.48 -6.19
N LEU A 89 3.18 -1.88 -5.02
CA LEU A 89 4.20 -0.88 -4.83
C LEU A 89 5.44 -1.51 -4.22
N LEU A 90 6.60 -1.24 -4.79
CA LEU A 90 7.91 -1.48 -4.22
C LEU A 90 8.31 -0.25 -3.41
N LEU A 91 8.76 -0.47 -2.18
CA LEU A 91 9.32 0.55 -1.31
C LEU A 91 10.81 0.28 -1.14
N TYR A 92 11.68 1.27 -1.39
CA TYR A 92 13.14 1.11 -1.36
C TYR A 92 13.90 2.41 -1.08
#